data_AF-A0ABD0JYS5-F1
#
_entry.id   AF-A0ABD0JYS5-F1
#
_cell.length_a   1.000
_cell.length_b   1.000
_cell.length_c   1.000
_cell.angle_alpha   90.00
_cell.angle_beta   90.00
_cell.angle_gamma   90.00
#
_symmetry.space_group_name_H-M   'P 1'
#
loop_
_entity.id
_entity.type
_entity.pdbx_description
1 polymer ?
#
loop_
_entity_poly.entity_id
_entity_poly.type
_entity_poly.pdbx_seq_one_letter_code
_entity_poly.pdbx_strand_id
1 'polypeptide(L)'
;MSSTQTLSESSRLRELGNEAYRRVTDDVSPSVQLVGLQQALNSYDKALAKATNDTDRSSACKNMAMTNWKMAKAKVALDSDRQVVTLYFRDALRCFRDAREYGTGRTWEWLDNLASAGIRCWDDFRERVEQLPYENRIRELERLVGYIVDDVTMAREYLEIANTYFNSSVMALGERNYRQSLNLLAECGFPLNEARRLFSRDPSHMRECELLEEDIFIQTCVAESIQARMSGEELLVLVTQNEEDLNIDMVWEVVDWFRRAAMLTREHDLEQEVLKMKDRAKKCLTRVLELANTMEDVDKLTKKFNEATKIEFLKFVYTTYPPKDKRHKLGDVPDDTERYEVQKLYRKAAIHYHPDRVKEDEHGVEWKALTGEITKLITSHYEYFKGLDDKVKDEKDEN
;
A
#
# COMPACT_ATOMS: atom_id res chain seq x y z
N MET A 1 -57.20 50.16 9.88
CA MET A 1 -57.56 49.19 8.81
C MET A 1 -56.55 48.07 8.88
N SER A 2 -56.97 46.90 9.35
CA SER A 2 -56.10 45.73 9.55
C SER A 2 -55.87 45.05 8.21
N SER A 3 -54.67 45.20 7.65
CA SER A 3 -54.24 44.49 6.45
C SER A 3 -54.18 42.99 6.79
N THR A 4 -55.21 42.25 6.39
CA THR A 4 -55.22 40.79 6.44
C THR A 4 -54.15 40.31 5.48
N GLN A 5 -52.93 40.04 5.98
CA GLN A 5 -51.86 39.42 5.23
C GLN A 5 -52.41 38.10 4.67
N THR A 6 -52.66 38.08 3.37
CA THR A 6 -53.05 36.86 2.67
C THR A 6 -51.88 35.90 2.80
N LEU A 7 -52.06 34.81 3.55
CA LEU A 7 -51.05 33.77 3.71
C LEU A 7 -50.57 33.31 2.33
N SER A 8 -49.25 33.20 2.14
CA SER A 8 -48.69 32.72 0.87
C SER A 8 -49.22 31.32 0.55
N GLU A 9 -49.32 30.97 -0.74
CA GLU A 9 -49.77 29.62 -1.14
C GLU A 9 -48.86 28.54 -0.52
N SER A 10 -47.56 28.81 -0.42
CA SER A 10 -46.59 27.98 0.30
C SER A 10 -46.94 27.84 1.78
N SER A 11 -47.25 28.93 2.49
CA SER A 11 -47.62 28.90 3.90
C SER A 11 -48.86 28.04 4.15
N ARG A 12 -49.91 28.17 3.31
CA ARG A 12 -51.13 27.35 3.42
C ARG A 12 -50.84 25.86 3.21
N LEU A 13 -49.98 25.52 2.23
CA LEU A 13 -49.58 24.13 1.97
C LEU A 13 -48.72 23.55 3.12
N ARG A 14 -47.86 24.38 3.75
CA ARG A 14 -47.13 23.98 4.96
C ARG A 14 -48.07 23.73 6.14
N GLU A 15 -49.10 24.54 6.32
CA GLU A 15 -50.10 24.32 7.37
C GLU A 15 -50.84 22.99 7.21
N LEU A 16 -51.26 22.64 5.98
CA LEU A 16 -51.84 21.33 5.68
C LEU A 16 -50.87 20.18 5.99
N GLY A 17 -49.59 20.34 5.62
CA GLY A 17 -48.55 19.37 5.99
C GLY A 17 -48.36 19.26 7.50
N ASN A 18 -48.37 20.39 8.23
CA ASN A 18 -48.22 20.42 9.70
C ASN A 18 -49.40 19.74 10.41
N GLU A 19 -50.62 19.84 9.85
CA GLU A 19 -51.77 19.09 10.35
C GLU A 19 -51.59 17.59 10.17
N ALA A 20 -51.19 17.14 8.96
CA ALA A 20 -50.92 15.73 8.71
C ALA A 20 -49.80 15.21 9.61
N TYR A 21 -48.72 15.97 9.77
CA TYR A 21 -47.58 15.63 10.63
C TYR A 21 -47.99 15.50 12.10
N ARG A 22 -48.78 16.45 12.64
CA ARG A 22 -49.24 16.41 14.04
C ARG A 22 -50.20 15.26 14.35
N ARG A 23 -50.93 14.75 13.35
CA ARG A 23 -51.78 13.56 13.52
C ARG A 23 -50.98 12.27 13.68
N VAL A 24 -49.68 12.28 13.35
CA VAL A 24 -48.79 11.12 13.53
C VAL A 24 -48.31 11.07 14.98
N THR A 25 -49.06 10.34 15.81
CA THR A 25 -48.70 10.05 17.21
C THR A 25 -47.82 8.80 17.31
N ASP A 26 -47.16 8.64 18.45
CA ASP A 26 -46.29 7.48 18.68
C ASP A 26 -47.09 6.23 19.11
N ASP A 27 -48.38 6.39 19.42
CA ASP A 27 -49.29 5.31 19.84
C ASP A 27 -49.79 4.44 18.66
N VAL A 28 -49.64 4.89 17.42
CA VAL A 28 -50.05 4.14 16.24
C VAL A 28 -48.87 3.36 15.64
N SER A 29 -49.17 2.22 15.00
CA SER A 29 -48.12 1.37 14.41
C SER A 29 -47.22 2.14 13.42
N PRO A 30 -45.91 1.85 13.34
CA PRO A 30 -45.00 2.56 12.46
C PRO A 30 -45.41 2.58 10.98
N SER A 31 -46.07 1.53 10.48
CA SER A 31 -46.62 1.48 9.12
C SER A 31 -47.68 2.56 8.88
N VAL A 32 -48.55 2.81 9.88
CA VAL A 32 -49.57 3.87 9.83
C VAL A 32 -48.90 5.25 9.93
N GLN A 33 -47.87 5.38 10.78
CA GLN A 33 -47.08 6.61 10.87
C GLN A 33 -46.49 7.00 9.51
N LEU A 34 -45.90 6.04 8.79
CA LEU A 34 -45.30 6.28 7.47
C LEU A 34 -46.30 6.81 6.44
N VAL A 35 -47.53 6.30 6.42
CA VAL A 35 -48.58 6.80 5.52
C VAL A 35 -48.91 8.26 5.83
N GLY A 36 -49.07 8.61 7.11
CA GLY A 36 -49.33 9.99 7.53
C GLY A 36 -48.16 10.93 7.25
N LEU A 37 -46.93 10.48 7.48
CA LEU A 37 -45.71 11.24 7.18
C LEU A 37 -45.53 11.46 5.68
N GLN A 38 -45.86 10.49 4.84
CA GLN A 38 -45.82 10.66 3.38
C GLN A 38 -46.83 11.72 2.90
N GLN A 39 -48.01 11.78 3.51
CA GLN A 39 -49.00 12.84 3.21
C GLN A 39 -48.48 14.22 3.60
N ALA A 40 -47.82 14.33 4.77
CA ALA A 40 -47.18 15.56 5.19
C ALA A 40 -46.06 15.97 4.22
N LEU A 41 -45.18 15.03 3.85
CA LEU A 41 -44.06 15.26 2.93
C LEU A 41 -44.54 15.77 1.56
N ASN A 42 -45.56 15.11 0.98
CA ASN A 42 -46.15 15.54 -0.29
C ASN A 42 -46.72 16.97 -0.23
N SER A 43 -47.19 17.41 0.95
CA SER A 43 -47.70 18.77 1.15
C SER A 43 -46.55 19.77 1.24
N TYR A 44 -45.45 19.41 1.91
CA TYR A 44 -44.26 20.24 1.99
C TYR A 44 -43.53 20.36 0.65
N ASP A 45 -43.46 19.29 -0.16
CA ASP A 45 -42.91 19.34 -1.52
C ASP A 45 -43.66 20.37 -2.38
N LYS A 46 -45.00 20.32 -2.35
CA LYS A 46 -45.84 21.31 -3.03
C LYS A 46 -45.60 22.71 -2.47
N ALA A 47 -45.45 22.84 -1.15
CA ALA A 47 -45.18 24.14 -0.53
C ALA A 47 -43.83 24.72 -0.97
N LEU A 48 -42.78 23.89 -1.08
CA LEU A 48 -41.46 24.28 -1.57
C LEU A 48 -41.54 24.74 -3.03
N ALA A 49 -42.25 24.00 -3.89
CA ALA A 49 -42.46 24.36 -5.29
C ALA A 49 -43.22 25.70 -5.46
N LYS A 50 -44.02 26.11 -4.47
CA LYS A 50 -44.77 27.37 -4.45
C LYS A 50 -44.07 28.49 -3.66
N ALA A 51 -42.90 28.23 -3.08
CA ALA A 51 -42.18 29.22 -2.30
C ALA A 51 -41.55 30.30 -3.20
N THR A 52 -41.93 31.55 -2.96
CA THR A 52 -41.44 32.71 -3.74
C THR A 52 -40.28 33.44 -3.06
N ASN A 53 -40.03 33.15 -1.79
CA ASN A 53 -39.00 33.78 -0.97
C ASN A 53 -38.26 32.74 -0.12
N ASP A 54 -37.07 33.10 0.36
CA ASP A 54 -36.20 32.18 1.09
C ASP A 54 -36.74 31.81 2.47
N THR A 55 -37.56 32.67 3.07
CA THR A 55 -38.26 32.39 4.33
C THR A 55 -39.23 31.21 4.18
N ASP A 56 -40.00 31.17 3.09
CA ASP A 56 -40.91 30.07 2.77
C ASP A 56 -40.14 28.80 2.39
N ARG A 57 -39.06 28.93 1.59
CA ARG A 57 -38.17 27.80 1.24
C ARG A 57 -37.55 27.18 2.49
N SER A 58 -36.96 28.00 3.37
CA SER A 58 -36.31 27.52 4.59
C SER A 58 -37.28 26.80 5.53
N SER A 59 -38.52 27.27 5.60
CA SER A 59 -39.56 26.62 6.41
C SER A 59 -40.04 25.31 5.81
N ALA A 60 -40.22 25.27 4.49
CA ALA A 60 -40.62 24.04 3.80
C ALA A 60 -39.53 22.97 3.96
N CYS A 61 -38.26 23.31 3.71
CA CYS A 61 -37.12 22.41 3.89
C CYS A 61 -37.00 21.92 5.35
N LYS A 62 -37.14 22.80 6.35
CA LYS A 62 -37.14 22.39 7.77
C LYS A 62 -38.22 21.35 8.06
N ASN A 63 -39.44 21.57 7.56
CA ASN A 63 -40.55 20.64 7.76
C ASN A 63 -40.32 19.30 7.06
N MET A 64 -39.77 19.31 5.84
CA MET A 64 -39.36 18.10 5.12
C MET A 64 -38.27 17.35 5.88
N ALA A 65 -37.29 18.06 6.45
CA ALA A 65 -36.20 17.47 7.22
C ALA A 65 -36.73 16.71 8.45
N MET A 66 -37.58 17.36 9.25
CA MET A 66 -38.23 16.74 10.42
C MET A 66 -39.09 15.53 10.03
N THR A 67 -39.77 15.61 8.88
CA THR A 67 -40.62 14.52 8.38
C THR A 67 -39.80 13.32 7.95
N ASN A 68 -38.76 13.52 7.14
CA ASN A 68 -37.86 12.44 6.71
C ASN A 68 -37.13 11.82 7.91
N TRP A 69 -36.73 12.62 8.90
CA TRP A 69 -36.13 12.10 10.13
C TRP A 69 -37.12 11.20 10.90
N LYS A 70 -38.36 11.64 11.11
CA LYS A 70 -39.40 10.81 11.74
C LYS A 70 -39.70 9.54 10.92
N MET A 71 -39.68 9.62 9.58
CA MET A 71 -39.82 8.46 8.70
C MET A 71 -38.65 7.48 8.86
N ALA A 72 -37.42 7.97 8.99
CA ALA A 72 -36.25 7.13 9.24
C ALA A 72 -36.41 6.34 10.55
N LYS A 73 -36.82 7.00 11.65
CA LYS A 73 -37.07 6.34 12.94
C LYS A 73 -38.19 5.30 12.84
N ALA A 74 -39.28 5.60 12.15
CA ALA A 74 -40.36 4.63 11.92
C ALA A 74 -39.89 3.42 11.07
N LYS A 75 -39.01 3.62 10.09
CA LYS A 75 -38.41 2.53 9.30
C LYS A 75 -37.45 1.68 10.11
N VAL A 76 -36.67 2.28 11.02
CA VAL A 76 -35.86 1.55 11.99
C VAL A 76 -36.74 0.68 12.88
N ALA A 77 -37.85 1.22 13.40
CA ALA A 77 -38.78 0.47 14.24
C ALA A 77 -39.48 -0.71 13.51
N LEU A 78 -39.53 -0.67 12.17
CA LEU A 78 -40.04 -1.76 11.33
C LEU A 78 -38.98 -2.77 10.90
N ASP A 79 -37.73 -2.62 11.36
CA ASP A 79 -36.59 -3.41 10.89
C ASP A 79 -36.47 -3.41 9.35
N SER A 80 -36.71 -2.24 8.75
CA SER A 80 -36.63 -2.09 7.30
C SER A 80 -35.19 -2.19 6.81
N ASP A 81 -35.03 -2.49 5.51
CA ASP A 81 -33.74 -2.55 4.85
C ASP A 81 -32.84 -1.34 5.19
N ARG A 82 -31.57 -1.62 5.48
CA ARG A 82 -30.59 -0.61 5.90
C ARG A 82 -30.45 0.52 4.91
N GLN A 83 -30.39 0.21 3.61
CA GLN A 83 -30.19 1.24 2.59
C GLN A 83 -31.41 2.16 2.54
N VAL A 84 -32.62 1.61 2.68
CA VAL A 84 -33.86 2.40 2.77
C VAL A 84 -33.81 3.37 3.96
N VAL A 85 -33.38 2.91 5.14
CA VAL A 85 -33.23 3.76 6.32
C VAL A 85 -32.18 4.87 6.08
N THR A 86 -31.01 4.51 5.54
CA THR A 86 -29.94 5.48 5.22
C THR A 86 -30.43 6.56 4.26
N LEU A 87 -31.27 6.22 3.27
CA LEU A 87 -31.85 7.19 2.33
C LEU A 87 -32.72 8.24 3.04
N TYR A 88 -33.56 7.84 4.00
CA TYR A 88 -34.38 8.79 4.76
C TYR A 88 -33.54 9.70 5.66
N PHE A 89 -32.49 9.18 6.31
CA PHE A 89 -31.56 10.02 7.06
C PHE A 89 -30.82 11.01 6.17
N ARG A 90 -30.33 10.56 5.00
CA ARG A 90 -29.67 11.42 4.02
C ARG A 90 -30.60 12.54 3.56
N ASP A 91 -31.84 12.21 3.21
CA ASP A 91 -32.81 13.19 2.73
C ASP A 91 -33.19 14.18 3.85
N ALA A 92 -33.25 13.73 5.11
CA ALA A 92 -33.44 14.61 6.26
C ALA A 92 -32.27 15.60 6.44
N LEU A 93 -31.03 15.11 6.48
CA LEU A 93 -29.82 15.93 6.65
C LEU A 93 -29.65 16.94 5.51
N ARG A 94 -29.88 16.51 4.26
CA ARG A 94 -29.90 17.40 3.10
C ARG A 94 -30.92 18.52 3.28
N CYS A 95 -32.16 18.20 3.65
CA CYS A 95 -33.19 19.21 3.88
C CYS A 95 -32.87 20.14 5.06
N PHE A 96 -32.18 19.67 6.11
CA PHE A 96 -31.68 20.55 7.19
C PHE A 96 -30.65 21.54 6.67
N ARG A 97 -29.72 21.10 5.83
CA ARG A 97 -28.74 21.98 5.18
C ARG A 97 -29.40 23.01 4.27
N ASP A 98 -30.31 22.59 3.39
CA ASP A 98 -31.05 23.49 2.51
C ASP A 98 -31.84 24.53 3.33
N ALA A 99 -32.45 24.09 4.45
CA ALA A 99 -33.16 24.98 5.35
C ALA A 99 -32.24 26.03 6.00
N ARG A 100 -30.98 25.69 6.28
CA ARG A 100 -29.97 26.64 6.80
C ARG A 100 -29.53 27.63 5.72
N GLU A 101 -29.31 27.16 4.50
CA GLU A 101 -28.88 27.98 3.37
C GLU A 101 -29.93 29.05 2.99
N TYR A 102 -31.19 28.64 2.81
CA TYR A 102 -32.29 29.60 2.61
C TYR A 102 -32.62 30.40 3.89
N GLY A 103 -32.20 29.90 5.06
CA GLY A 103 -32.53 30.45 6.37
C GLY A 103 -31.61 31.59 6.83
N THR A 104 -30.64 32.05 6.05
CA THR A 104 -29.62 33.03 6.48
C THR A 104 -30.19 34.34 7.06
N GLY A 105 -31.38 34.76 6.61
CA GLY A 105 -32.09 35.93 7.13
C GLY A 105 -32.96 35.67 8.39
N ARG A 106 -32.94 34.45 8.94
CA ARG A 106 -33.71 34.08 10.14
C ARG A 106 -33.01 34.53 11.42
N THR A 107 -33.75 34.51 12.53
CA THR A 107 -33.18 34.77 13.85
C THR A 107 -32.15 33.72 14.21
N TRP A 108 -31.16 34.11 15.02
CA TRP A 108 -30.17 33.20 15.56
C TRP A 108 -30.82 32.01 16.28
N GLU A 109 -31.83 32.25 17.11
CA GLU A 109 -32.59 31.20 17.82
C GLU A 109 -33.23 30.19 16.85
N TRP A 110 -33.74 30.64 15.70
CA TRP A 110 -34.32 29.72 14.71
C TRP A 110 -33.24 28.85 14.06
N LEU A 111 -32.09 29.45 13.73
CA LEU A 111 -30.94 28.75 13.15
C LEU A 111 -30.31 27.77 14.14
N ASP A 112 -30.18 28.14 15.40
CA ASP A 112 -29.67 27.30 16.47
C ASP A 112 -30.56 26.08 16.73
N ASN A 113 -31.88 26.30 16.77
CA ASN A 113 -32.85 25.21 16.86
C ASN A 113 -32.82 24.26 15.65
N LEU A 114 -32.61 24.81 14.45
CA LEU A 114 -32.45 24.01 13.22
C LEU A 114 -31.17 23.17 13.28
N ALA A 115 -30.04 23.78 13.66
CA ALA A 115 -28.75 23.11 13.81
C ALA A 115 -28.84 21.99 14.85
N SER A 116 -29.37 22.29 16.03
CA SER A 116 -29.60 21.31 17.11
C SER A 116 -30.47 20.13 16.67
N ALA A 117 -31.50 20.37 15.86
CA ALA A 117 -32.32 19.29 15.31
C ALA A 117 -31.56 18.44 14.28
N GLY A 118 -30.77 19.08 13.41
CA GLY A 118 -29.92 18.37 12.45
C GLY A 118 -28.83 17.54 13.13
N ILE A 119 -28.20 18.04 14.20
CA ILE A 119 -27.22 17.30 15.00
C ILE A 119 -27.86 16.06 15.63
N ARG A 120 -29.03 16.19 16.27
CA ARG A 120 -29.75 15.02 16.81
C ARG A 120 -30.13 13.99 15.74
N CYS A 121 -30.48 14.46 14.53
CA CYS A 121 -30.74 13.57 13.40
C CYS A 121 -29.48 12.80 12.98
N TRP A 122 -28.32 13.45 13.01
CA TRP A 122 -27.03 12.80 12.75
C TRP A 122 -26.66 11.81 13.86
N ASP A 123 -26.85 12.17 15.13
CA ASP A 123 -26.53 11.30 16.26
C ASP A 123 -27.39 10.02 16.26
N ASP A 124 -28.68 10.13 15.96
CA ASP A 124 -29.56 8.96 15.76
C ASP A 124 -29.05 8.04 14.63
N PHE A 125 -28.50 8.61 13.54
CA PHE A 125 -27.91 7.83 12.46
C PHE A 125 -26.59 7.18 12.90
N ARG A 126 -25.74 7.91 13.63
CA ARG A 126 -24.46 7.43 14.15
C ARG A 126 -24.65 6.25 15.09
N GLU A 127 -25.54 6.37 16.07
CA GLU A 127 -25.86 5.30 17.03
C GLU A 127 -26.26 4.01 16.31
N ARG A 128 -27.00 4.12 15.21
CA ARG A 128 -27.42 2.98 14.40
C ARG A 128 -26.26 2.27 13.70
N VAL A 129 -25.25 3.01 13.25
CA VAL A 129 -24.09 2.43 12.53
C VAL A 129 -22.94 2.04 13.45
N GLU A 130 -23.00 2.42 14.73
CA GLU A 130 -21.97 2.19 15.75
C GLU A 130 -21.56 0.71 15.85
N GLN A 131 -22.53 -0.20 15.81
CA GLN A 131 -22.34 -1.65 15.98
C GLN A 131 -21.90 -2.36 14.70
N LEU A 132 -21.78 -1.65 13.58
CA LEU A 132 -21.33 -2.26 12.32
C LEU A 132 -19.81 -2.48 12.35
N PRO A 133 -19.30 -3.50 11.64
CA PRO A 133 -17.87 -3.60 11.35
C PRO A 133 -17.34 -2.29 10.76
N TYR A 134 -16.09 -1.93 11.08
CA TYR A 134 -15.54 -0.59 10.79
C TYR A 134 -15.65 -0.22 9.31
N GLU A 135 -15.46 -1.15 8.38
CA GLU A 135 -15.57 -0.89 6.93
C GLU A 135 -16.99 -0.48 6.52
N ASN A 136 -17.98 -1.11 7.13
CA ASN A 136 -19.39 -0.79 6.87
C ASN A 136 -19.79 0.49 7.59
N ARG A 137 -19.28 0.72 8.81
CA ARG A 137 -19.52 1.94 9.57
C ARG A 137 -18.99 3.15 8.83
N ILE A 138 -17.71 3.16 8.43
CA ILE A 138 -17.09 4.25 7.68
C ILE A 138 -17.84 4.53 6.38
N ARG A 139 -18.13 3.49 5.58
CA ARG A 139 -18.86 3.64 4.31
C ARG A 139 -20.22 4.32 4.48
N GLU A 140 -20.96 4.00 5.55
CA GLU A 140 -22.25 4.63 5.82
C GLU A 140 -22.08 6.08 6.32
N LEU A 141 -21.08 6.36 7.16
CA LEU A 141 -20.77 7.71 7.64
C LEU A 141 -20.33 8.63 6.49
N GLU A 142 -19.39 8.21 5.64
CA GLU A 142 -18.86 8.99 4.50
C GLU A 142 -19.95 9.43 3.53
N ARG A 143 -21.00 8.61 3.34
CA ARG A 143 -22.12 8.96 2.47
C ARG A 143 -22.93 10.15 2.96
N LEU A 144 -22.96 10.38 4.29
CA LEU A 144 -23.88 11.32 4.91
C LEU A 144 -23.18 12.48 5.64
N VAL A 145 -21.92 12.34 6.04
CA VAL A 145 -21.15 13.35 6.79
C VAL A 145 -21.17 14.72 6.09
N GLY A 146 -21.06 14.71 4.75
CA GLY A 146 -21.12 15.89 3.92
C GLY A 146 -22.48 16.60 3.88
N TYR A 147 -23.50 16.13 4.60
CA TYR A 147 -24.81 16.81 4.75
C TYR A 147 -25.04 17.36 6.16
N ILE A 148 -24.14 17.16 7.11
CA ILE A 148 -24.27 17.71 8.46
C ILE A 148 -24.42 19.23 8.36
N VAL A 149 -25.35 19.79 9.14
CA VAL A 149 -25.73 21.20 9.03
C VAL A 149 -24.76 22.13 9.76
N ASP A 150 -24.04 21.62 10.75
CA ASP A 150 -23.11 22.37 11.58
C ASP A 150 -21.66 22.03 11.22
N ASP A 151 -20.88 23.06 10.84
CA ASP A 151 -19.52 22.88 10.32
C ASP A 151 -18.55 22.31 11.36
N VAL A 152 -18.69 22.70 12.64
CA VAL A 152 -17.83 22.20 13.73
C VAL A 152 -18.13 20.72 13.97
N THR A 153 -19.40 20.36 14.05
CA THR A 153 -19.81 18.96 14.17
C THR A 153 -19.32 18.15 12.97
N MET A 154 -19.52 18.64 11.75
CA MET A 154 -19.05 17.99 10.52
C MET A 154 -17.54 17.75 10.52
N ALA A 155 -16.77 18.75 10.95
CA ALA A 155 -15.31 18.65 11.04
C ALA A 155 -14.87 17.57 12.03
N ARG A 156 -15.54 17.48 13.19
CA ARG A 156 -15.30 16.43 14.18
C ARG A 156 -15.59 15.04 13.62
N GLU A 157 -16.66 14.88 12.85
CA GLU A 157 -16.98 13.60 12.23
C GLU A 157 -15.96 13.19 11.17
N TYR A 158 -15.50 14.14 10.35
CA TYR A 158 -14.40 13.85 9.42
C TYR A 158 -13.13 13.43 10.16
N LEU A 159 -12.78 14.10 11.26
CA LEU A 159 -11.63 13.72 12.08
C LEU A 159 -11.82 12.31 12.68
N GLU A 160 -13.02 11.96 13.13
CA GLU A 160 -13.33 10.62 13.67
C GLU A 160 -13.25 9.52 12.59
N ILE A 161 -13.68 9.81 11.36
CA ILE A 161 -13.51 8.90 10.22
C ILE A 161 -12.02 8.66 9.95
N ALA A 162 -11.19 9.72 9.93
CA ALA A 162 -9.74 9.60 9.77
C ALA A 162 -9.10 8.78 10.90
N ASN A 163 -9.50 9.02 12.17
CA ASN A 163 -9.05 8.22 13.32
C ASN A 163 -9.43 6.74 13.17
N THR A 164 -10.62 6.44 12.68
CA THR A 164 -11.05 5.05 12.47
C THR A 164 -10.19 4.36 11.41
N TYR A 165 -9.88 5.03 10.30
CA TYR A 165 -8.93 4.50 9.29
C TYR A 165 -7.55 4.27 9.88
N PHE A 166 -7.02 5.25 10.63
CA PHE A 166 -5.72 5.16 11.27
C PHE A 166 -5.64 3.99 12.26
N ASN A 167 -6.60 3.86 13.18
CA ASN A 167 -6.64 2.75 14.14
C ASN A 167 -6.72 1.39 13.44
N SER A 168 -7.53 1.31 12.37
CA SER A 168 -7.62 0.08 11.56
C SER A 168 -6.31 -0.24 10.85
N SER A 169 -5.54 0.77 10.43
CA SER A 169 -4.22 0.58 9.82
C SER A 169 -3.18 0.05 10.81
N VAL A 170 -3.27 0.46 12.09
CA VAL A 170 -2.43 -0.03 13.18
C VAL A 170 -2.74 -1.50 13.46
N MET A 171 -4.04 -1.86 13.53
CA MET A 171 -4.46 -3.26 13.68
C MET A 171 -3.97 -4.13 12.52
N ALA A 172 -4.16 -3.69 11.27
CA ALA A 172 -3.70 -4.40 10.09
C ALA A 172 -2.18 -4.62 10.10
N LEU A 173 -1.41 -3.64 10.58
CA LEU A 173 0.04 -3.77 10.72
C LEU A 173 0.42 -4.80 11.81
N GLY A 174 -0.30 -4.80 12.93
CA GLY A 174 -0.15 -5.82 13.99
C GLY A 174 -0.40 -7.25 13.48
N GLU A 175 -1.32 -7.41 12.54
CA GLU A 175 -1.59 -8.67 11.82
C GLU A 175 -0.60 -8.98 10.69
N ARG A 176 0.47 -8.18 10.57
CA ARG A 176 1.51 -8.27 9.52
C ARG A 176 0.99 -8.01 8.10
N ASN A 177 -0.16 -7.36 7.96
CA ASN A 177 -0.74 -6.98 6.67
C ASN A 177 -0.39 -5.52 6.31
N TYR A 178 0.88 -5.29 5.96
CA TYR A 178 1.37 -3.96 5.60
C TYR A 178 0.65 -3.35 4.38
N ARG A 179 0.18 -4.17 3.43
CA ARG A 179 -0.54 -3.69 2.24
C ARG A 179 -1.88 -3.06 2.61
N GLN A 180 -2.65 -3.74 3.46
CA GLN A 180 -3.91 -3.19 3.96
C GLN A 180 -3.66 -1.95 4.82
N SER A 181 -2.62 -1.96 5.66
CA SER A 181 -2.22 -0.81 6.47
C SER A 181 -1.93 0.42 5.58
N LEU A 182 -1.09 0.30 4.55
CA LEU A 182 -0.79 1.38 3.60
C LEU A 182 -2.03 1.92 2.88
N ASN A 183 -2.93 1.03 2.45
CA ASN A 183 -4.19 1.45 1.82
C ASN A 183 -5.05 2.28 2.80
N LEU A 184 -5.22 1.81 4.03
CA LEU A 184 -6.00 2.52 5.05
C LEU A 184 -5.38 3.87 5.42
N LEU A 185 -4.06 3.96 5.51
CA LEU A 185 -3.34 5.22 5.76
C LEU A 185 -3.57 6.24 4.62
N ALA A 186 -3.64 5.78 3.37
CA ALA A 186 -3.97 6.64 2.23
C ALA A 186 -5.41 7.18 2.33
N GLU A 187 -6.36 6.36 2.76
CA GLU A 187 -7.76 6.77 2.95
C GLU A 187 -7.95 7.80 4.07
N CYS A 188 -7.00 7.96 5.00
CA CYS A 188 -7.04 9.04 6.00
C CYS A 188 -6.95 10.44 5.38
N GLY A 189 -6.37 10.58 4.19
CA GLY A 189 -6.01 11.88 3.62
C GLY A 189 -7.21 12.77 3.31
N PHE A 190 -8.27 12.24 2.70
CA PHE A 190 -9.48 13.00 2.40
C PHE A 190 -10.20 13.52 3.66
N PRO A 191 -10.62 12.66 4.61
CA PRO A 191 -11.33 13.10 5.80
C PRO A 191 -10.50 14.07 6.65
N LEU A 192 -9.19 13.84 6.80
CA LEU A 192 -8.32 14.74 7.55
C LEU A 192 -8.23 16.13 6.93
N ASN A 193 -8.09 16.22 5.60
CA ASN A 193 -8.04 17.50 4.90
C ASN A 193 -9.36 18.27 4.99
N GLU A 194 -10.49 17.57 4.94
CA GLU A 194 -11.80 18.20 5.07
C GLU A 194 -12.07 18.69 6.51
N ALA A 195 -11.64 17.93 7.53
CA ALA A 195 -11.63 18.39 8.91
C ALA A 195 -10.80 19.69 9.08
N ARG A 196 -9.58 19.73 8.54
CA ARG A 196 -8.73 20.93 8.57
C ARG A 196 -9.36 22.14 7.87
N ARG A 197 -9.99 21.91 6.71
CA ARG A 197 -10.67 22.98 5.96
C ARG A 197 -11.74 23.65 6.83
N LEU A 198 -12.54 22.84 7.52
CA LEU A 198 -13.61 23.30 8.39
C LEU A 198 -13.10 23.91 9.71
N PHE A 199 -12.05 23.34 10.30
CA PHE A 199 -11.40 23.86 11.51
C PHE A 199 -10.43 25.02 11.27
N SER A 200 -10.32 25.56 10.06
CA SER A 200 -9.32 26.58 9.69
C SER A 200 -9.24 27.82 10.60
N ARG A 201 -10.27 28.09 11.41
CA ARG A 201 -10.33 29.21 12.38
C ARG A 201 -10.24 28.78 13.85
N ASP A 202 -10.08 27.49 14.13
CA ASP A 202 -10.03 26.91 15.47
C ASP A 202 -8.64 26.29 15.72
N PRO A 203 -7.73 27.00 16.41
CA PRO A 203 -6.38 26.50 16.66
C PRO A 203 -6.33 25.20 17.47
N SER A 204 -7.32 24.96 18.34
CA SER A 204 -7.33 23.76 19.20
C SER A 204 -7.58 22.52 18.36
N HIS A 205 -8.64 22.53 17.55
CA HIS A 205 -8.98 21.39 16.70
C HIS A 205 -8.00 21.24 15.52
N MET A 206 -7.41 22.32 15.03
CA MET A 206 -6.30 22.24 14.07
C MET A 206 -5.11 21.48 14.65
N ARG A 207 -4.79 21.68 15.93
CA ARG A 207 -3.72 20.93 16.59
C ARG A 207 -4.01 19.43 16.66
N GLU A 208 -5.26 19.04 16.90
CA GLU A 208 -5.66 17.62 16.85
C GLU A 208 -5.45 17.01 15.46
N CYS A 209 -5.76 17.76 14.39
CA CYS A 209 -5.51 17.31 13.03
C CYS A 209 -4.01 17.15 12.74
N GLU A 210 -3.17 18.08 13.21
CA GLU A 210 -1.71 18.01 13.06
C GLU A 210 -1.10 16.80 13.78
N LEU A 211 -1.57 16.50 14.99
CA LEU A 211 -1.11 15.33 15.75
C LEU A 211 -1.46 14.04 15.02
N LEU A 212 -2.68 13.92 14.50
CA LEU A 212 -3.06 12.74 13.72
C LEU A 212 -2.28 12.64 12.40
N GLU A 213 -1.97 13.77 11.74
CA GLU A 213 -1.12 13.79 10.54
C GLU A 213 0.30 13.27 10.82
N GLU A 214 0.88 13.67 11.96
CA GLU A 214 2.17 13.18 12.43
C GLU A 214 2.13 11.68 12.72
N ASP A 215 1.10 11.19 13.41
CA ASP A 215 0.91 9.77 13.68
C ASP A 215 0.74 8.94 12.38
N ILE A 216 -0.06 9.43 11.43
CA ILE A 216 -0.23 8.80 10.11
C ILE A 216 1.11 8.75 9.36
N PHE A 217 1.89 9.82 9.39
CA PHE A 217 3.20 9.88 8.75
C PHE A 217 4.16 8.83 9.33
N ILE A 218 4.26 8.77 10.67
CA ILE A 218 5.10 7.81 11.37
C ILE A 218 4.67 6.38 11.00
N GLN A 219 3.38 6.09 11.08
CA GLN A 219 2.85 4.76 10.76
C GLN A 219 3.06 4.38 9.29
N THR A 220 3.00 5.34 8.37
CA THR A 220 3.32 5.16 6.95
C THR A 220 4.78 4.79 6.77
N CYS A 221 5.71 5.50 7.42
CA CYS A 221 7.13 5.17 7.40
C CYS A 221 7.40 3.74 7.87
N VAL A 222 6.74 3.30 8.95
CA VAL A 222 6.87 1.92 9.44
C VAL A 222 6.35 0.91 8.40
N ALA A 223 5.15 1.12 7.85
CA ALA A 223 4.55 0.21 6.89
C ALA A 223 5.34 0.16 5.56
N GLU A 224 5.84 1.29 5.07
CA GLU A 224 6.73 1.36 3.90
C GLU A 224 8.07 0.68 4.16
N SER A 225 8.61 0.77 5.38
CA SER A 225 9.84 0.05 5.73
C SER A 225 9.64 -1.46 5.64
N ILE A 226 8.50 -1.96 6.14
CA ILE A 226 8.14 -3.38 6.03
C ILE A 226 8.00 -3.78 4.56
N GLN A 227 7.34 -2.96 3.73
CA GLN A 227 7.25 -3.21 2.29
C GLN A 227 8.64 -3.28 1.62
N ALA A 228 9.51 -2.32 1.92
CA ALA A 228 10.85 -2.26 1.37
C ALA A 228 11.69 -3.49 1.80
N ARG A 229 11.54 -3.94 3.05
CA ARG A 229 12.17 -5.18 3.55
C ARG A 229 11.69 -6.39 2.77
N MET A 230 10.37 -6.59 2.65
CA MET A 230 9.82 -7.74 1.95
C MET A 230 10.24 -7.77 0.48
N SER A 231 10.21 -6.61 -0.19
CA SER A 231 10.64 -6.50 -1.59
C SER A 231 12.13 -6.80 -1.75
N GLY A 232 12.96 -6.30 -0.84
CA GLY A 232 14.40 -6.59 -0.82
C GLY A 232 14.72 -8.07 -0.52
N GLU A 233 13.96 -8.71 0.37
CA GLU A 233 14.11 -10.15 0.67
C GLU A 233 13.68 -11.03 -0.51
N GLU A 234 12.54 -10.73 -1.14
CA GLU A 234 12.08 -11.44 -2.35
C GLU A 234 13.11 -11.34 -3.48
N LEU A 235 13.63 -10.12 -3.73
CA LEU A 235 14.65 -9.89 -4.75
C LEU A 235 15.98 -10.56 -4.41
N LEU A 236 16.38 -10.58 -3.13
CA LEU A 236 17.58 -11.27 -2.69
C LEU A 236 17.49 -12.79 -2.94
N VAL A 237 16.34 -13.40 -2.66
CA VAL A 237 16.10 -14.82 -2.94
C VAL A 237 16.22 -15.08 -4.44
N LEU A 238 15.64 -14.21 -5.28
CA LEU A 238 15.72 -14.34 -6.73
C LEU A 238 17.17 -14.26 -7.25
N VAL A 239 17.95 -13.29 -6.75
CA VAL A 239 19.34 -13.08 -7.17
C VAL A 239 20.27 -14.19 -6.68
N THR A 240 19.96 -14.83 -5.56
CA THR A 240 20.81 -15.89 -4.96
C THR A 240 20.48 -17.30 -5.45
N GLN A 241 19.32 -17.53 -6.07
CA GLN A 241 18.92 -18.85 -6.57
C GLN A 241 19.55 -19.23 -7.92
N ASN A 242 19.98 -18.26 -8.73
CA ASN A 242 20.68 -18.49 -10.01
C ASN A 242 22.16 -18.13 -9.88
N GLU A 243 22.93 -18.97 -9.19
CA GLU A 243 24.36 -18.74 -8.89
C GLU A 243 25.26 -18.63 -10.14
N GLU A 244 24.80 -19.06 -11.32
CA GLU A 244 25.63 -19.12 -12.54
C GLU A 244 25.76 -17.78 -13.29
N ASP A 245 24.80 -16.84 -13.15
CA ASP A 245 24.81 -15.52 -13.81
C ASP A 245 24.23 -14.44 -12.88
N LEU A 246 25.06 -13.95 -11.95
CA LEU A 246 24.64 -12.94 -10.99
C LEU A 246 24.41 -11.57 -11.67
N ASN A 247 23.17 -11.11 -11.73
CA ASN A 247 22.85 -9.79 -12.27
C ASN A 247 23.22 -8.69 -11.26
N ILE A 248 24.31 -7.97 -11.53
CA ILE A 248 24.87 -6.92 -10.65
C ILE A 248 23.87 -5.77 -10.43
N ASP A 249 23.11 -5.38 -11.45
CA ASP A 249 22.13 -4.30 -11.33
C ASP A 249 21.03 -4.66 -10.32
N MET A 250 20.58 -5.92 -10.33
CA MET A 250 19.60 -6.42 -9.36
C MET A 250 20.16 -6.48 -7.93
N VAL A 251 21.47 -6.69 -7.75
CA VAL A 251 22.08 -6.62 -6.41
C VAL A 251 22.04 -5.20 -5.86
N TRP A 252 22.34 -4.19 -6.69
CA TRP A 252 22.24 -2.80 -6.26
C TRP A 252 20.81 -2.42 -5.88
N GLU A 253 19.81 -2.94 -6.60
CA GLU A 253 18.40 -2.78 -6.24
C GLU A 253 18.08 -3.38 -4.86
N VAL A 254 18.60 -4.58 -4.54
CA VAL A 254 18.46 -5.19 -3.19
C VAL A 254 19.04 -4.27 -2.12
N VAL A 255 20.25 -3.74 -2.35
CA VAL A 255 20.92 -2.82 -1.40
C VAL A 255 20.08 -1.56 -1.20
N ASP A 256 19.53 -1.00 -2.27
CA ASP A 256 18.72 0.22 -2.20
C ASP A 256 17.39 0.00 -1.49
N TRP A 257 16.75 -1.16 -1.67
CA TRP A 257 15.57 -1.54 -0.87
C TRP A 257 15.87 -1.58 0.62
N PHE A 258 16.96 -2.22 1.04
CA PHE A 258 17.35 -2.27 2.46
C PHE A 258 17.80 -0.91 3.01
N ARG A 259 18.47 -0.09 2.20
CA ARG A 259 18.80 1.30 2.58
C ARG A 259 17.53 2.12 2.78
N ARG A 260 16.55 2.02 1.88
CA ARG A 260 15.24 2.68 2.00
C ARG A 260 14.55 2.25 3.30
N ALA A 261 14.47 0.94 3.56
CA ALA A 261 13.90 0.43 4.80
C ALA A 261 14.58 1.02 6.05
N ALA A 262 15.92 1.07 6.06
CA ALA A 262 16.69 1.60 7.18
C ALA A 262 16.50 3.11 7.38
N MET A 263 16.38 3.88 6.30
CA MET A 263 16.10 5.32 6.34
C MET A 263 14.72 5.60 6.93
N LEU A 264 13.70 4.85 6.50
CA LEU A 264 12.32 4.98 6.98
C LEU A 264 12.16 4.64 8.48
N THR A 265 13.08 3.86 9.05
CA THR A 265 13.03 3.43 10.47
C THR A 265 13.91 4.23 11.42
N ARG A 266 14.72 5.15 10.90
CA ARG A 266 15.84 5.76 11.64
C ARG A 266 15.42 6.70 12.77
N GLU A 267 14.13 7.03 12.86
CA GLU A 267 13.59 7.94 13.87
C GLU A 267 12.72 7.26 14.95
N HIS A 268 12.43 5.95 14.85
CA HIS A 268 11.39 5.31 15.70
C HIS A 268 11.70 3.87 16.20
N ASP A 269 12.87 3.65 16.84
CA ASP A 269 13.12 2.48 17.72
C ASP A 269 13.11 1.07 17.08
N LEU A 270 13.44 0.93 15.79
CA LEU A 270 13.64 -0.38 15.12
C LEU A 270 15.13 -0.77 14.95
N GLU A 271 16.05 -0.11 15.67
CA GLU A 271 17.50 -0.23 15.48
C GLU A 271 18.06 -1.65 15.56
N GLN A 272 17.49 -2.52 16.41
CA GLN A 272 18.01 -3.89 16.58
C GLN A 272 17.71 -4.83 15.41
N GLU A 273 16.56 -4.68 14.73
CA GLU A 273 16.28 -5.43 13.50
C GLU A 273 17.11 -4.89 12.33
N VAL A 274 17.24 -3.56 12.25
CA VAL A 274 18.06 -2.87 11.23
C VAL A 274 19.53 -3.30 11.30
N LEU A 275 20.09 -3.53 12.49
CA LEU A 275 21.49 -3.95 12.64
C LEU A 275 21.74 -5.38 12.13
N LYS A 276 20.87 -6.33 12.48
CA LYS A 276 20.95 -7.72 11.99
C LYS A 276 20.79 -7.79 10.46
N MET A 277 19.99 -6.90 9.89
CA MET A 277 19.73 -6.84 8.45
C MET A 277 20.87 -6.14 7.69
N LYS A 278 21.46 -5.08 8.25
CA LYS A 278 22.70 -4.50 7.72
C LYS A 278 23.81 -5.55 7.63
N ASP A 279 23.94 -6.44 8.60
CA ASP A 279 24.92 -7.53 8.56
C ASP A 279 24.62 -8.56 7.47
N ARG A 280 23.35 -8.93 7.23
CA ARG A 280 22.97 -9.82 6.12
C ARG A 280 23.19 -9.18 4.75
N ALA A 281 22.74 -7.94 4.57
CA ALA A 281 22.98 -7.17 3.34
C ALA A 281 24.47 -6.94 3.10
N LYS A 282 25.25 -6.68 4.16
CA LYS A 282 26.72 -6.58 4.09
C LYS A 282 27.34 -7.92 3.69
N LYS A 283 26.90 -9.05 4.25
CA LYS A 283 27.37 -10.38 3.81
C LYS A 283 27.06 -10.67 2.34
N CYS A 284 25.86 -10.29 1.87
CA CYS A 284 25.50 -10.43 0.46
C CYS A 284 26.32 -9.49 -0.43
N LEU A 285 26.48 -8.22 -0.04
CA LEU A 285 27.31 -7.23 -0.73
C LEU A 285 28.79 -7.66 -0.78
N THR A 286 29.32 -8.20 0.32
CA THR A 286 30.65 -8.80 0.38
C THR A 286 30.74 -9.96 -0.62
N ARG A 287 29.79 -10.91 -0.61
CA ARG A 287 29.78 -12.03 -1.54
C ARG A 287 29.63 -11.59 -3.01
N VAL A 288 28.90 -10.51 -3.29
CA VAL A 288 28.75 -9.93 -4.64
C VAL A 288 30.00 -9.19 -5.09
N LEU A 289 30.64 -8.41 -4.21
CA LEU A 289 31.90 -7.73 -4.52
C LEU A 289 33.03 -8.74 -4.74
N GLU A 290 33.03 -9.83 -3.96
CA GLU A 290 33.93 -10.98 -4.12
C GLU A 290 33.71 -11.67 -5.48
N LEU A 291 32.46 -11.90 -5.89
CA LEU A 291 32.12 -12.41 -7.22
C LEU A 291 32.50 -11.44 -8.35
N ALA A 292 32.27 -10.14 -8.18
CA ALA A 292 32.64 -9.12 -9.18
C ALA A 292 34.15 -8.99 -9.37
N ASN A 293 34.96 -9.10 -8.29
CA ASN A 293 36.41 -9.19 -8.42
C ASN A 293 36.84 -10.46 -9.17
N THR A 294 36.12 -11.56 -8.95
CA THR A 294 36.33 -12.81 -9.69
C THR A 294 36.04 -12.63 -11.19
N MET A 295 35.11 -11.75 -11.57
CA MET A 295 34.79 -11.47 -12.98
C MET A 295 35.94 -10.79 -13.74
N GLU A 296 36.72 -9.90 -13.12
CA GLU A 296 37.91 -9.32 -13.77
C GLU A 296 38.95 -10.40 -14.10
N ASP A 297 39.09 -11.38 -13.21
CA ASP A 297 39.97 -12.52 -13.42
C ASP A 297 39.41 -13.50 -14.47
N VAL A 298 38.10 -13.73 -14.50
CA VAL A 298 37.44 -14.53 -15.53
C VAL A 298 37.54 -13.87 -16.91
N ASP A 299 37.44 -12.55 -17.01
CA ASP A 299 37.64 -11.81 -18.26
C ASP A 299 39.08 -11.92 -18.75
N LYS A 300 40.07 -11.76 -17.86
CA LYS A 300 41.50 -11.97 -18.19
C LYS A 300 41.74 -13.41 -18.66
N LEU A 301 41.16 -14.38 -17.96
CA LEU A 301 41.26 -15.80 -18.28
C LEU A 301 40.65 -16.11 -19.66
N THR A 302 39.45 -15.62 -19.93
CA THR A 302 38.72 -15.83 -21.19
C THR A 302 39.41 -15.14 -22.36
N LYS A 303 39.89 -13.91 -22.17
CA LYS A 303 40.70 -13.21 -23.18
C LYS A 303 41.95 -14.02 -23.50
N LYS A 304 42.65 -14.51 -22.48
CA LYS A 304 43.86 -15.29 -22.70
C LYS A 304 43.59 -16.64 -23.35
N PHE A 305 42.47 -17.28 -23.03
CA PHE A 305 42.01 -18.51 -23.68
C PHE A 305 41.80 -18.35 -25.19
N ASN A 306 41.28 -17.20 -25.61
CA ASN A 306 41.01 -16.93 -27.03
C ASN A 306 42.25 -16.48 -27.81
N GLU A 307 43.18 -15.78 -27.16
CA GLU A 307 44.35 -15.18 -27.82
C GLU A 307 45.59 -16.08 -27.79
N ALA A 308 45.75 -16.91 -26.76
CA ALA A 308 46.97 -17.68 -26.55
C ALA A 308 46.91 -19.04 -27.25
N THR A 309 48.10 -19.59 -27.56
CA THR A 309 48.19 -21.02 -27.87
C THR A 309 47.79 -21.85 -26.65
N LYS A 310 47.45 -23.12 -26.87
CA LYS A 310 47.02 -24.02 -25.79
C LYS A 310 48.07 -24.12 -24.67
N ILE A 311 49.35 -24.29 -25.04
CA ILE A 311 50.43 -24.38 -24.06
C ILE A 311 50.60 -23.05 -23.31
N GLU A 312 50.57 -21.92 -24.00
CA GLU A 312 50.66 -20.60 -23.36
C GLU A 312 49.49 -20.33 -22.41
N PHE A 313 48.27 -20.71 -22.79
CA PHE A 313 47.11 -20.62 -21.90
C PHE A 313 47.32 -21.46 -20.64
N LEU A 314 47.79 -22.70 -20.79
CA LEU A 314 48.03 -23.58 -19.65
C LEU A 314 49.14 -23.04 -18.73
N LYS A 315 50.22 -22.51 -19.31
CA LYS A 315 51.28 -21.81 -18.55
C LYS A 315 50.73 -20.59 -17.82
N PHE A 316 49.89 -19.80 -18.48
CA PHE A 316 49.24 -18.63 -17.90
C PHE A 316 48.38 -19.02 -16.68
N VAL A 317 47.54 -20.05 -16.81
CA VAL A 317 46.68 -20.53 -15.72
C VAL A 317 47.49 -20.93 -14.49
N TYR A 318 48.55 -21.71 -14.65
CA TYR A 318 49.37 -22.16 -13.51
C TYR A 318 50.23 -21.07 -12.88
N THR A 319 50.57 -20.03 -13.65
CA THR A 319 51.40 -18.92 -13.17
C THR A 319 50.57 -17.87 -12.47
N THR A 320 49.46 -17.46 -13.09
CA THR A 320 48.57 -16.42 -12.58
C THR A 320 47.63 -16.95 -11.51
N TYR A 321 47.13 -18.18 -11.68
CA TYR A 321 46.15 -18.80 -10.79
C TYR A 321 46.64 -20.18 -10.33
N PRO A 322 47.75 -20.28 -9.57
CA PRO A 322 48.34 -21.56 -9.19
C PRO A 322 47.36 -22.41 -8.36
N PRO A 323 47.34 -23.75 -8.53
CA PRO A 323 46.50 -24.62 -7.72
C PRO A 323 46.87 -24.51 -6.23
N LYS A 324 45.88 -24.59 -5.34
CA LYS A 324 46.12 -24.44 -3.88
C LYS A 324 46.87 -25.62 -3.25
N ASP A 325 46.75 -26.83 -3.82
CA ASP A 325 47.63 -27.94 -3.42
C ASP A 325 49.02 -27.74 -4.02
N LYS A 326 50.02 -27.52 -3.14
CA LYS A 326 51.42 -27.29 -3.50
C LYS A 326 52.06 -28.43 -4.31
N ARG A 327 51.45 -29.63 -4.32
CA ARG A 327 51.88 -30.78 -5.13
C ARG A 327 51.47 -30.67 -6.60
N HIS A 328 50.43 -29.89 -6.90
CA HIS A 328 49.95 -29.70 -8.27
C HIS A 328 50.76 -28.63 -8.98
N LYS A 329 51.66 -29.06 -9.86
CA LYS A 329 52.50 -28.18 -10.69
C LYS A 329 52.49 -28.64 -12.14
N LEU A 330 52.62 -27.69 -13.07
CA LEU A 330 52.62 -27.94 -14.50
C LEU A 330 53.93 -28.62 -14.99
N GLY A 331 55.06 -28.37 -14.30
CA GLY A 331 56.39 -28.77 -14.79
C GLY A 331 56.92 -27.82 -15.86
N ASP A 332 58.14 -28.06 -16.35
CA ASP A 332 58.69 -27.32 -17.50
C ASP A 332 58.13 -27.94 -18.79
N VAL A 333 57.47 -27.13 -19.61
CA VAL A 333 56.75 -27.58 -20.82
C VAL A 333 57.30 -26.77 -22.00
N PRO A 334 58.06 -27.41 -22.91
CA PRO A 334 58.53 -26.76 -24.13
C PRO A 334 57.37 -26.26 -25.02
N ASP A 335 57.58 -25.20 -25.78
CA ASP A 335 56.51 -24.64 -26.65
C ASP A 335 56.21 -25.53 -27.86
N ASP A 336 57.14 -26.41 -28.24
CA ASP A 336 57.02 -27.41 -29.30
C ASP A 336 56.50 -28.78 -28.81
N THR A 337 55.89 -28.83 -27.61
CA THR A 337 55.37 -30.07 -27.04
C THR A 337 54.36 -30.74 -27.98
N GLU A 338 54.58 -32.03 -28.23
CA GLU A 338 53.71 -32.81 -29.08
C GLU A 338 52.26 -32.82 -28.58
N ARG A 339 51.34 -32.78 -29.53
CA ARG A 339 49.89 -32.69 -29.32
C ARG A 339 49.34 -33.69 -28.28
N TYR A 340 49.80 -34.94 -28.33
CA TYR A 340 49.36 -35.99 -27.40
C TYR A 340 49.77 -35.69 -25.95
N GLU A 341 50.97 -35.14 -25.75
CA GLU A 341 51.45 -34.73 -24.43
C GLU A 341 50.69 -33.49 -23.94
N VAL A 342 50.34 -32.55 -24.83
CA VAL A 342 49.46 -31.41 -24.49
C VAL A 342 48.10 -31.89 -23.99
N GLN A 343 47.47 -32.87 -24.65
CA GLN A 343 46.20 -33.45 -24.19
C GLN A 343 46.30 -34.04 -22.78
N LYS A 344 47.37 -34.78 -22.46
CA LYS A 344 47.60 -35.32 -21.11
C LYS A 344 47.76 -34.21 -20.08
N LEU A 345 48.44 -33.12 -20.43
CA LEU A 345 48.61 -31.97 -19.54
C LEU A 345 47.27 -31.30 -19.22
N TYR A 346 46.38 -31.13 -20.20
CA TYR A 346 45.02 -30.63 -19.97
C TYR A 346 44.18 -31.56 -19.10
N ARG A 347 44.23 -32.88 -19.34
CA ARG A 347 43.55 -33.87 -18.49
C ARG A 347 44.01 -33.77 -17.04
N LYS A 348 45.32 -33.65 -16.83
CA LYS A 348 45.92 -33.50 -15.51
C LYS A 348 45.50 -32.17 -14.87
N ALA A 349 45.48 -31.09 -15.64
CA ALA A 349 45.06 -29.78 -15.16
C ALA A 349 43.58 -29.75 -14.75
N ALA A 350 42.68 -30.44 -15.47
CA ALA A 350 41.28 -30.56 -15.08
C ALA A 350 41.12 -31.23 -13.70
N ILE A 351 42.00 -32.18 -13.35
CA ILE A 351 42.03 -32.81 -12.03
C ILE A 351 42.58 -31.84 -10.97
N HIS A 352 43.62 -31.07 -11.29
CA HIS A 352 44.23 -30.13 -10.36
C HIS A 352 43.29 -28.99 -9.96
N TYR A 353 42.43 -28.56 -10.90
CA TYR A 353 41.49 -27.46 -10.72
C TYR A 353 40.04 -27.93 -10.49
N HIS A 354 39.77 -29.22 -10.25
CA HIS A 354 38.38 -29.66 -10.10
C HIS A 354 37.66 -28.96 -8.93
N PRO A 355 36.46 -28.36 -9.12
CA PRO A 355 35.74 -27.62 -8.08
C PRO A 355 35.47 -28.42 -6.81
N ASP A 356 35.15 -29.72 -6.92
CA ASP A 356 34.93 -30.61 -5.77
C ASP A 356 36.13 -30.74 -4.81
N ARG A 357 37.34 -30.36 -5.27
CA ARG A 357 38.55 -30.37 -4.45
C ARG A 357 38.79 -29.03 -3.75
N VAL A 358 38.00 -28.02 -4.05
CA VAL A 358 38.06 -26.70 -3.43
C VAL A 358 37.13 -26.65 -2.23
N LYS A 359 37.71 -26.55 -1.03
CA LYS A 359 36.95 -26.28 0.19
C LYS A 359 36.68 -24.78 0.27
N GLU A 360 35.42 -24.38 0.11
CA GLU A 360 34.98 -22.99 0.17
C GLU A 360 35.40 -22.32 1.49
N ASP A 361 35.27 -23.03 2.60
CA ASP A 361 35.61 -22.52 3.94
C ASP A 361 37.12 -22.24 4.13
N GLU A 362 37.99 -22.92 3.36
CA GLU A 362 39.46 -22.76 3.47
C GLU A 362 40.04 -21.84 2.40
N HIS A 363 39.36 -21.69 1.24
CA HIS A 363 39.92 -21.01 0.07
C HIS A 363 39.10 -19.83 -0.44
N GLY A 364 37.91 -19.60 0.13
CA GLY A 364 37.00 -18.53 -0.25
C GLY A 364 36.11 -18.89 -1.43
N VAL A 365 34.95 -18.22 -1.50
CA VAL A 365 33.98 -18.38 -2.58
C VAL A 365 34.54 -17.92 -3.93
N GLU A 366 35.39 -16.87 -3.93
CA GLU A 366 36.09 -16.34 -5.11
C GLU A 366 36.90 -17.43 -5.80
N TRP A 367 37.73 -18.14 -5.03
CA TRP A 367 38.59 -19.17 -5.58
C TRP A 367 37.77 -20.35 -6.09
N LYS A 368 36.68 -20.72 -5.41
CA LYS A 368 35.80 -21.81 -5.86
C LYS A 368 35.11 -21.46 -7.19
N ALA A 369 34.59 -20.24 -7.32
CA ALA A 369 34.00 -19.74 -8.56
C ALA A 369 35.03 -19.68 -9.71
N LEU A 370 36.18 -19.06 -9.48
CA LEU A 370 37.26 -18.96 -10.47
C LEU A 370 37.77 -20.33 -10.92
N THR A 371 37.90 -21.27 -9.98
CA THR A 371 38.35 -22.63 -10.25
C THR A 371 37.33 -23.42 -11.10
N GLY A 372 36.04 -23.12 -10.92
CA GLY A 372 34.97 -23.58 -11.82
C GLY A 372 35.20 -23.14 -13.27
N GLU A 373 35.42 -21.85 -13.49
CA GLU A 373 35.67 -21.29 -14.83
C GLU A 373 36.97 -21.80 -15.46
N ILE A 374 38.06 -21.87 -14.69
CA ILE A 374 39.32 -22.48 -15.13
C ILE A 374 39.07 -23.93 -15.59
N THR A 375 38.31 -24.70 -14.83
CA THR A 375 38.01 -26.10 -15.18
C THR A 375 37.17 -26.21 -16.44
N LYS A 376 36.15 -25.35 -16.63
CA LYS A 376 35.35 -25.31 -17.86
C LYS A 376 36.23 -25.08 -19.09
N LEU A 377 37.11 -24.07 -19.05
CA LEU A 377 38.00 -23.73 -20.16
C LEU A 377 39.04 -24.83 -20.43
N ILE A 378 39.68 -25.36 -19.38
CA ILE A 378 40.61 -26.50 -19.50
C ILE A 378 39.91 -27.72 -20.13
N THR A 379 38.67 -28.00 -19.70
CA THR A 379 37.89 -29.13 -20.22
C THR A 379 37.53 -28.93 -21.70
N SER A 380 37.14 -27.72 -22.10
CA SER A 380 36.88 -27.39 -23.51
C SER A 380 38.10 -27.65 -24.40
N HIS A 381 39.30 -27.24 -23.97
CA HIS A 381 40.52 -27.54 -24.70
C HIS A 381 40.89 -29.02 -24.69
N TYR A 382 40.65 -29.74 -23.59
CA TYR A 382 40.83 -31.19 -23.53
C TYR A 382 39.92 -31.93 -24.52
N GLU A 383 38.64 -31.55 -24.59
CA GLU A 383 37.66 -32.14 -25.50
C GLU A 383 38.01 -31.89 -26.97
N TYR A 384 38.51 -30.69 -27.30
CA TYR A 384 39.05 -30.39 -28.63
C TYR A 384 40.13 -31.40 -29.06
N PHE A 385 41.05 -31.75 -28.15
CA PHE A 385 42.07 -32.75 -28.46
C PHE A 385 41.48 -34.15 -28.60
N LYS A 386 40.56 -34.54 -27.71
CA LYS A 386 39.90 -35.86 -27.74
C LYS A 386 39.13 -36.10 -29.05
N GLY A 387 38.30 -35.15 -29.47
CA GLY A 387 37.46 -35.30 -30.67
C GLY A 387 38.22 -35.32 -31.99
N LEU A 388 39.50 -34.96 -32.00
CA LEU A 388 40.37 -35.05 -33.16
C LEU A 388 41.20 -36.33 -33.17
N ASP A 389 41.54 -36.90 -32.00
CA ASP A 389 42.18 -38.22 -31.92
C ASP A 389 41.23 -39.35 -32.34
N ASP A 390 39.92 -39.17 -32.09
CA ASP A 390 38.89 -40.11 -32.55
C ASP A 390 38.78 -40.09 -34.09
N LYS A 391 38.83 -38.91 -34.73
CA LYS A 391 38.84 -38.78 -36.21
C LYS A 391 40.07 -39.38 -36.89
N VAL A 392 41.25 -39.27 -36.26
CA VAL A 392 42.51 -39.83 -36.79
C VAL A 392 42.54 -41.37 -36.67
N LYS A 393 41.78 -41.94 -35.73
CA LYS A 393 41.60 -43.39 -35.64
C LYS A 393 40.63 -43.89 -36.70
N ASP A 394 39.51 -43.19 -36.90
CA ASP A 394 38.53 -43.55 -37.94
C ASP A 394 39.16 -43.52 -39.36
N GLU A 395 40.02 -42.55 -39.68
CA GLU A 395 40.73 -42.50 -40.98
C GLU A 395 41.84 -43.56 -41.16
N LYS A 396 42.31 -44.17 -40.07
CA LYS A 396 43.30 -45.27 -40.10
C LYS A 396 42.66 -46.65 -40.18
N ASP A 397 41.41 -46.78 -39.74
CA ASP A 397 40.65 -48.03 -39.83
C ASP A 397 39.91 -48.17 -41.19
N GLU A 398 39.86 -47.10 -42.01
CA GLU A 398 39.30 -47.10 -43.37
C GLU A 398 40.35 -47.28 -44.51
N ASN A 399 41.64 -47.50 -44.21
CA ASN A 399 42.70 -47.75 -45.21
C ASN A 399 43.31 -49.16 -45.13
#